data_AF-A0A976IJ33-F1
#
_entry.id   AF-A0A976IJ33-F1
#
_cell.length_a   1.000
_cell.length_b   1.000
_cell.length_c   1.000
_cell.angle_alpha   90.00
_cell.angle_beta   90.00
_cell.angle_gamma   90.00
#
_symmetry.space_group_name_H-M   'P 1'
#
loop_
_entity.id
_entity.type
_entity.pdbx_description
1 polymer ?
#
loop_
_entity_poly.entity_id
_entity_poly.type
_entity_poly.pdbx_seq_one_letter_code
_entity_poly.pdbx_strand_id
1 'polypeptide(L)'
;MSDLQARSVEPPNLELKELNRENKSLKHKHKSKRATKCDCSKEKDLKYSASFAASSGRVHILSNRNSKVNREDELQKLLAGKIAEIEVGGDENLEAPIDLSGIYQDEALVMQLRDKVVALTQSENISAEVKVTELANNIVQLSEQIELMQKKIGELNAKYTLLKQRKDTVSTKLVKTNNSKAKLEQLCRELQKQNKLIVSESRRIADEEDQKSYVRRDLSAQFKKTIEEVSAKMDMQGQDYVSSLKENEILQQKLNTFLEQYTAREEHFDRQLEAKDLSVQLAEAKLQHQIQLTSCESKKVKITLDKAQEFSEREIHLQSQLNSYSKKFDVVQETLTKSNQMFTSFREEMNKMAKTTKKLEKENVALRKKCAEYDSGAIATIHEKVTAAEETLKLQEKVKKLESLCRHLQAERNSNRQT
;
A
#
# COMPACT_ATOMS: atom_id res chain seq x y z
N MET A 1 42.17 -7.66 45.83
CA MET A 1 40.75 -7.47 46.15
C MET A 1 40.30 -6.16 45.55
N SER A 2 39.91 -6.16 44.27
CA SER A 2 39.10 -5.13 43.60
C SER A 2 38.88 -5.63 42.17
N ASP A 3 37.68 -6.11 41.91
CA ASP A 3 37.20 -6.57 40.60
C ASP A 3 37.14 -5.41 39.61
N LEU A 4 37.78 -5.56 38.45
CA LEU A 4 37.52 -4.74 37.26
C LEU A 4 37.16 -5.68 36.12
N GLN A 5 35.86 -5.88 36.00
CA GLN A 5 35.20 -6.72 35.02
C GLN A 5 35.26 -6.03 33.65
N ALA A 6 36.14 -6.52 32.77
CA ALA A 6 36.23 -6.11 31.38
C ALA A 6 34.97 -6.58 30.63
N ARG A 7 34.03 -5.65 30.41
CA ARG A 7 32.83 -5.88 29.60
C ARG A 7 33.19 -5.61 28.14
N SER A 8 33.60 -6.65 27.44
CA SER A 8 33.73 -6.69 25.98
C SER A 8 32.34 -6.49 25.35
N VAL A 9 32.13 -5.35 24.70
CA VAL A 9 30.94 -5.06 23.89
C VAL A 9 31.22 -5.59 22.48
N GLU A 10 30.63 -6.72 22.11
CA GLU A 10 30.61 -7.18 20.72
C GLU A 10 29.76 -6.22 19.85
N PRO A 11 30.17 -5.93 18.61
CA PRO A 11 29.38 -5.13 17.69
C PRO A 11 28.16 -5.92 17.18
N PRO A 12 27.01 -5.25 16.90
CA PRO A 12 25.83 -5.92 16.41
C PRO A 12 26.05 -6.43 14.98
N ASN A 13 25.90 -7.74 14.82
CA ASN A 13 25.98 -8.46 13.56
C ASN A 13 24.72 -8.12 12.72
N LEU A 14 24.86 -7.21 11.75
CA LEU A 14 23.82 -6.88 10.78
C LEU A 14 23.87 -7.88 9.61
N GLU A 15 23.41 -9.11 9.84
CA GLU A 15 23.08 -10.02 8.74
C GLU A 15 21.79 -9.53 8.05
N LEU A 16 21.94 -8.92 6.87
CA LEU A 16 20.86 -8.74 5.92
C LEU A 16 20.33 -10.12 5.53
N LYS A 17 19.13 -10.47 6.01
CA LYS A 17 18.34 -11.57 5.45
C LYS A 17 18.02 -11.24 3.99
N GLU A 18 18.68 -11.93 3.07
CA GLU A 18 18.25 -12.01 1.68
C GLU A 18 16.85 -12.67 1.64
N LEU A 19 15.83 -11.83 1.48
CA LEU A 19 14.48 -12.29 1.18
C LEU A 19 14.47 -12.88 -0.23
N ASN A 20 14.37 -14.21 -0.28
CA ASN A 20 14.04 -15.00 -1.46
C ASN A 20 12.83 -14.38 -2.20
N ARG A 21 13.11 -13.64 -3.27
CA ARG A 21 12.09 -13.23 -4.25
C ARG A 21 11.86 -14.40 -5.21
N GLU A 22 10.92 -15.28 -4.86
CA GLU A 22 10.33 -16.21 -5.82
C GLU A 22 9.57 -15.39 -6.89
N ASN A 23 10.18 -15.23 -8.06
CA ASN A 23 9.51 -14.76 -9.27
C ASN A 23 8.50 -15.83 -9.74
N LYS A 24 7.28 -15.78 -9.23
CA LYS A 24 6.15 -16.54 -9.80
C LYS A 24 5.71 -15.89 -11.10
N SER A 25 6.31 -16.36 -12.20
CA SER A 25 5.86 -16.09 -13.57
C SER A 25 4.47 -16.71 -13.77
N LEU A 26 3.43 -15.89 -13.72
CA LEU A 26 2.06 -16.25 -14.11
C LEU A 26 1.98 -16.37 -15.63
N LYS A 27 2.36 -17.53 -16.18
CA LYS A 27 2.05 -17.89 -17.57
C LYS A 27 0.58 -18.31 -17.66
N HIS A 28 -0.23 -17.46 -18.28
CA HIS A 28 -1.59 -17.78 -18.72
C HIS A 28 -1.60 -19.05 -19.58
N LYS A 29 -2.32 -20.08 -19.10
CA LYS A 29 -2.64 -21.27 -19.88
C LYS A 29 -3.74 -20.93 -20.89
N HIS A 30 -3.39 -20.89 -22.18
CA HIS A 30 -4.37 -21.08 -23.25
C HIS A 30 -4.95 -22.50 -23.15
N LYS A 31 -6.24 -22.60 -22.81
CA LYS A 31 -6.97 -23.86 -22.81
C LYS A 31 -7.73 -23.97 -24.13
N SER A 32 -7.06 -24.54 -25.14
CA SER A 32 -7.71 -25.10 -26.32
C SER A 32 -8.51 -26.33 -25.90
N LYS A 33 -9.82 -26.31 -26.12
CA LYS A 33 -10.69 -27.50 -26.11
C LYS A 33 -11.49 -27.50 -27.40
N ARG A 34 -11.00 -28.25 -28.38
CA ARG A 34 -11.79 -28.78 -29.50
C ARG A 34 -11.94 -30.29 -29.25
N ALA A 35 -13.17 -30.76 -29.08
CA ALA A 35 -13.52 -32.17 -29.13
C ALA A 35 -14.91 -32.31 -29.76
N THR A 36 -14.88 -32.56 -31.07
CA THR A 36 -15.64 -33.57 -31.82
C THR A 36 -16.77 -34.35 -31.14
N LYS A 37 -17.92 -34.44 -31.83
CA LYS A 37 -18.48 -35.76 -32.21
C LYS A 37 -19.39 -35.67 -33.45
N CYS A 38 -19.12 -36.59 -34.38
CA CYS A 38 -20.04 -37.19 -35.37
C CYS A 38 -21.36 -37.63 -34.69
N ASP A 39 -22.49 -37.82 -35.38
CA ASP A 39 -22.67 -38.79 -36.45
C ASP A 39 -23.99 -38.63 -37.23
N CYS A 40 -24.02 -39.23 -38.41
CA CYS A 40 -25.09 -39.35 -39.39
C CYS A 40 -26.35 -40.06 -38.88
N SER A 41 -27.53 -39.71 -39.42
CA SER A 41 -28.31 -40.57 -40.35
C SER A 41 -29.78 -40.16 -40.51
N LYS A 42 -30.16 -39.97 -41.79
CA LYS A 42 -31.36 -40.46 -42.52
C LYS A 42 -32.77 -40.48 -41.89
N GLU A 43 -33.66 -39.85 -42.67
CA GLU A 43 -34.98 -40.30 -43.17
C GLU A 43 -36.19 -40.48 -42.23
N LYS A 44 -37.31 -39.95 -42.76
CA LYS A 44 -38.69 -40.47 -42.79
C LYS A 44 -39.67 -40.14 -41.65
N ASP A 45 -40.62 -39.30 -42.06
CA ASP A 45 -42.05 -39.62 -42.19
C ASP A 45 -43.04 -39.46 -41.01
N LEU A 46 -44.11 -38.72 -41.36
CA LEU A 46 -45.54 -38.94 -41.05
C LEU A 46 -46.16 -38.42 -39.72
N LYS A 47 -46.91 -37.32 -39.88
CA LYS A 47 -48.40 -37.22 -39.84
C LYS A 47 -49.20 -36.88 -38.55
N TYR A 48 -50.17 -35.97 -38.83
CA TYR A 48 -51.53 -35.79 -38.30
C TYR A 48 -51.70 -34.99 -36.98
N SER A 49 -52.68 -34.09 -36.84
CA SER A 49 -54.10 -34.11 -37.26
C SER A 49 -54.64 -32.67 -37.48
N ALA A 50 -55.41 -32.37 -38.55
CA ALA A 50 -56.88 -32.50 -38.77
C ALA A 50 -57.67 -31.31 -38.14
N SER A 51 -58.75 -30.71 -38.65
CA SER A 51 -59.73 -30.99 -39.70
C SER A 51 -60.52 -29.69 -39.99
N PHE A 52 -61.10 -29.51 -41.18
CA PHE A 52 -62.57 -29.49 -41.35
C PHE A 52 -62.95 -29.44 -42.83
N ALA A 53 -64.00 -30.19 -43.15
CA ALA A 53 -64.43 -30.62 -44.46
C ALA A 53 -65.48 -29.68 -45.10
N ALA A 54 -65.59 -29.74 -46.42
CA ALA A 54 -66.88 -29.67 -47.10
C ALA A 54 -66.81 -30.49 -48.41
N SER A 55 -67.58 -31.58 -48.44
CA SER A 55 -67.86 -32.42 -49.60
C SER A 55 -69.23 -32.09 -50.18
N SER A 56 -69.35 -32.20 -51.51
CA SER A 56 -70.55 -32.59 -52.28
C SER A 56 -70.36 -32.10 -53.72
N GLY A 57 -70.60 -32.85 -54.79
CA GLY A 57 -71.16 -34.18 -54.95
C GLY A 57 -71.21 -34.42 -56.46
N ARG A 58 -70.95 -35.67 -56.86
CA ARG A 58 -71.08 -36.15 -58.24
C ARG A 58 -72.50 -36.70 -58.43
N VAL A 59 -72.95 -36.69 -59.68
CA VAL A 59 -74.05 -37.47 -60.27
C VAL A 59 -75.43 -36.81 -60.27
N HIS A 60 -75.92 -36.48 -61.48
CA HIS A 60 -77.21 -36.99 -61.95
C HIS A 60 -77.21 -37.17 -63.48
N ILE A 61 -77.19 -38.44 -63.87
CA ILE A 61 -77.69 -38.95 -65.15
C ILE A 61 -79.23 -38.91 -65.06
N LEU A 62 -79.90 -38.81 -66.22
CA LEU A 62 -81.33 -39.05 -66.47
C LEU A 62 -82.29 -37.87 -66.20
N SER A 63 -82.44 -36.97 -67.18
CA SER A 63 -83.65 -36.13 -67.29
C SER A 63 -84.12 -35.88 -68.73
N ASN A 64 -83.56 -36.59 -69.71
CA ASN A 64 -83.77 -36.24 -71.13
C ASN A 64 -85.11 -36.72 -71.73
N ARG A 65 -85.93 -37.46 -70.96
CA ARG A 65 -87.31 -37.78 -71.34
C ARG A 65 -88.32 -36.78 -70.76
N ASN A 66 -88.13 -36.32 -69.51
CA ASN A 66 -88.98 -35.28 -68.91
C ASN A 66 -88.71 -33.89 -69.50
N SER A 67 -87.47 -33.59 -69.92
CA SER A 67 -87.17 -32.33 -70.60
C SER A 67 -87.83 -32.22 -71.98
N LYS A 68 -88.01 -33.36 -72.69
CA LYS A 68 -88.68 -33.38 -73.98
C LYS A 68 -90.18 -33.18 -73.86
N VAL A 69 -90.84 -33.91 -72.94
CA VAL A 69 -92.30 -33.74 -72.70
C VAL A 69 -92.59 -32.34 -72.19
N ASN A 70 -91.78 -31.81 -71.26
CA ASN A 70 -91.97 -30.46 -70.74
C ASN A 70 -91.67 -29.38 -71.80
N ARG A 71 -90.75 -29.63 -72.74
CA ARG A 71 -90.45 -28.72 -73.84
C ARG A 71 -91.51 -28.79 -74.94
N GLU A 72 -92.11 -29.96 -75.17
CA GLU A 72 -93.23 -30.14 -76.07
C GLU A 72 -94.49 -29.47 -75.51
N ASP A 73 -94.77 -29.61 -74.21
CA ASP A 73 -95.84 -28.88 -73.50
C ASP A 73 -95.59 -27.37 -73.45
N GLU A 74 -94.35 -26.92 -73.24
CA GLU A 74 -93.98 -25.50 -73.31
C GLU A 74 -94.16 -24.94 -74.72
N LEU A 75 -93.76 -25.69 -75.75
CA LEU A 75 -93.94 -25.32 -77.16
C LEU A 75 -95.43 -25.30 -77.53
N GLN A 76 -96.23 -26.27 -77.07
CA GLN A 76 -97.68 -26.28 -77.25
C GLN A 76 -98.33 -25.09 -76.54
N LYS A 77 -97.90 -24.76 -75.32
CA LYS A 77 -98.41 -23.59 -74.58
C LYS A 77 -98.00 -22.27 -75.26
N LEU A 78 -96.80 -22.19 -75.80
CA LEU A 78 -96.32 -21.05 -76.62
C LEU A 78 -97.11 -20.91 -77.92
N LEU A 79 -97.34 -22.02 -78.62
CA LEU A 79 -98.15 -22.05 -79.84
C LEU A 79 -99.59 -21.63 -79.54
N ALA A 80 -100.22 -22.20 -78.51
CA ALA A 80 -101.57 -21.81 -78.08
C ALA A 80 -101.63 -20.32 -77.67
N GLY A 81 -100.56 -19.82 -77.04
CA GLY A 81 -100.42 -18.39 -76.74
C GLY A 81 -100.34 -17.51 -77.98
N LYS A 82 -99.52 -17.91 -78.95
CA LYS A 82 -99.32 -17.16 -80.18
C LYS A 82 -100.56 -17.20 -81.08
N ILE A 83 -101.27 -18.32 -81.12
CA ILE A 83 -102.57 -18.45 -81.80
C ILE A 83 -103.58 -17.49 -81.15
N ALA A 84 -103.71 -17.52 -79.82
CA ALA A 84 -104.59 -16.59 -79.11
C ALA A 84 -104.19 -15.11 -79.32
N GLU A 85 -102.88 -14.79 -79.40
CA GLU A 85 -102.38 -13.45 -79.71
C GLU A 85 -102.82 -12.98 -81.10
N ILE A 86 -102.75 -13.87 -82.09
CA ILE A 86 -103.18 -13.57 -83.46
C ILE A 86 -104.70 -13.40 -83.52
N GLU A 87 -105.46 -14.26 -82.83
CA GLU A 87 -106.93 -14.19 -82.76
C GLU A 87 -107.44 -12.89 -82.11
N VAL A 88 -106.71 -12.35 -81.13
CA VAL A 88 -107.04 -11.08 -80.47
C VAL A 88 -106.54 -9.85 -81.27
N GLY A 89 -105.74 -10.06 -82.32
CA GLY A 89 -105.18 -8.97 -83.12
C GLY A 89 -104.00 -8.26 -82.45
N GLY A 90 -103.21 -8.99 -81.66
CA GLY A 90 -102.01 -8.50 -80.97
C GLY A 90 -102.23 -8.15 -79.50
N ASP A 91 -101.13 -8.06 -78.75
CA ASP A 91 -101.12 -7.76 -77.29
C ASP A 91 -101.70 -6.37 -76.96
N GLU A 92 -101.71 -5.44 -77.92
CA GLU A 92 -102.29 -4.10 -77.76
C GLU A 92 -103.83 -4.12 -77.71
N ASN A 93 -104.48 -5.09 -78.34
CA ASN A 93 -105.93 -5.27 -78.34
C ASN A 93 -106.46 -6.07 -77.13
N LEU A 94 -105.56 -6.49 -76.23
CA LEU A 94 -105.89 -7.26 -75.04
C LEU A 94 -106.71 -6.44 -74.03
N GLU A 95 -106.41 -5.15 -73.90
CA GLU A 95 -107.09 -4.19 -73.01
C GLU A 95 -108.38 -3.60 -73.62
N ALA A 96 -108.61 -3.77 -74.92
CA ALA A 96 -109.84 -3.32 -75.56
C ALA A 96 -111.05 -4.13 -75.03
N PRO A 97 -112.19 -3.51 -74.66
CA PRO A 97 -113.40 -4.25 -74.31
C PRO A 97 -113.86 -5.11 -75.50
N ILE A 98 -114.25 -6.36 -75.26
CA ILE A 98 -114.92 -7.14 -76.30
C ILE A 98 -116.31 -6.54 -76.47
N ASP A 99 -116.62 -6.05 -77.68
CA ASP A 99 -117.97 -5.61 -78.00
C ASP A 99 -118.92 -6.81 -77.97
N LEU A 100 -119.80 -6.83 -76.98
CA LEU A 100 -120.81 -7.86 -76.75
C LEU A 100 -122.20 -7.42 -77.27
N SER A 101 -122.29 -6.26 -77.93
CA SER A 101 -123.54 -5.77 -78.51
C SER A 101 -124.03 -6.71 -79.63
N GLY A 102 -125.34 -6.97 -79.68
CA GLY A 102 -125.96 -7.88 -80.65
C GLY A 102 -126.01 -9.37 -80.26
N ILE A 103 -125.24 -9.79 -79.25
CA ILE A 103 -125.25 -11.18 -78.73
C ILE A 103 -126.28 -11.35 -77.60
N TYR A 104 -126.53 -10.26 -76.87
CA TYR A 104 -127.52 -10.15 -75.80
C TYR A 104 -128.72 -9.28 -76.25
N GLN A 105 -129.06 -9.31 -77.54
CA GLN A 105 -130.45 -9.06 -77.98
C GLN A 105 -131.17 -10.42 -77.89
N ASP A 106 -131.19 -11.00 -76.69
CA ASP A 106 -132.28 -10.91 -75.71
C ASP A 106 -133.45 -11.77 -76.20
N GLU A 107 -133.90 -12.65 -75.33
CA GLU A 107 -134.84 -13.77 -75.53
C GLU A 107 -135.99 -13.47 -76.51
N ALA A 108 -136.37 -12.19 -76.63
CA ALA A 108 -137.19 -11.58 -77.66
C ALA A 108 -136.87 -11.97 -79.12
N LEU A 109 -135.62 -12.01 -79.60
CA LEU A 109 -135.34 -12.34 -81.02
C LEU A 109 -135.59 -13.83 -81.29
N VAL A 110 -135.17 -14.69 -80.36
CA VAL A 110 -135.40 -16.14 -80.42
C VAL A 110 -136.90 -16.44 -80.29
N MET A 111 -137.61 -15.74 -79.40
CA MET A 111 -139.07 -15.83 -79.25
C MET A 111 -139.81 -15.30 -80.49
N GLN A 112 -139.39 -14.15 -81.05
CA GLN A 112 -140.00 -13.58 -82.25
C GLN A 112 -139.83 -14.48 -83.47
N LEU A 113 -138.65 -15.09 -83.67
CA LEU A 113 -138.45 -16.08 -84.73
C LEU A 113 -139.30 -17.34 -84.48
N ARG A 114 -139.39 -17.81 -83.24
CA ARG A 114 -140.24 -18.95 -82.86
C ARG A 114 -141.72 -18.69 -83.17
N ASP A 115 -142.21 -17.52 -82.80
CA ASP A 115 -143.60 -17.12 -83.04
C ASP A 115 -143.88 -16.95 -84.54
N LYS A 116 -142.92 -16.43 -85.31
CA LYS A 116 -142.99 -16.37 -86.79
C LYS A 116 -143.09 -17.75 -87.43
N VAL A 117 -142.32 -18.73 -86.94
CA VAL A 117 -142.33 -20.13 -87.42
C VAL A 117 -143.69 -20.80 -87.14
N VAL A 118 -144.27 -20.55 -85.96
CA VAL A 118 -145.60 -21.07 -85.57
C VAL A 118 -146.71 -20.44 -86.43
N ALA A 119 -146.67 -19.12 -86.67
CA ALA A 119 -147.65 -18.44 -87.51
C ALA A 119 -147.62 -18.92 -88.98
N LEU A 120 -146.43 -19.21 -89.53
CA LEU A 120 -146.26 -19.70 -90.90
C LEU A 120 -146.78 -21.14 -91.08
N THR A 121 -146.74 -21.97 -90.04
CA THR A 121 -147.24 -23.36 -90.12
C THR A 121 -148.78 -23.45 -90.08
N GLN A 122 -149.48 -22.47 -89.51
CA GLN A 122 -150.95 -22.51 -89.29
C GLN A 122 -151.83 -21.83 -90.36
N SER A 123 -151.26 -21.21 -91.39
CA SER A 123 -152.01 -20.48 -92.43
C SER A 123 -152.40 -21.36 -93.64
N GLU A 124 -153.69 -21.56 -93.92
CA GLU A 124 -154.19 -22.40 -95.04
C GLU A 124 -154.22 -21.69 -96.42
N ASN A 125 -153.86 -20.40 -96.50
CA ASN A 125 -153.97 -19.58 -97.72
C ASN A 125 -152.63 -19.05 -98.27
N ILE A 126 -151.52 -19.78 -98.05
CA ILE A 126 -150.18 -19.42 -98.57
C ILE A 126 -149.54 -20.64 -99.23
N SER A 127 -149.09 -20.49 -100.48
CA SER A 127 -148.44 -21.55 -101.27
C SER A 127 -147.22 -22.13 -100.53
N ALA A 128 -147.06 -23.45 -100.56
CA ALA A 128 -146.04 -24.20 -99.81
C ALA A 128 -144.59 -23.71 -100.07
N GLU A 129 -144.33 -23.19 -101.27
CA GLU A 129 -143.02 -22.70 -101.69
C GLU A 129 -142.58 -21.44 -100.91
N VAL A 130 -143.52 -20.58 -100.51
CA VAL A 130 -143.27 -19.36 -99.73
C VAL A 130 -142.99 -19.68 -98.26
N LYS A 131 -143.63 -20.73 -97.71
CA LYS A 131 -143.39 -21.16 -96.32
C LYS A 131 -141.99 -21.75 -96.13
N VAL A 132 -141.52 -22.53 -97.11
CA VAL A 132 -140.18 -23.14 -97.08
C VAL A 132 -139.09 -22.06 -97.18
N THR A 133 -139.29 -21.05 -98.02
CA THR A 133 -138.32 -19.94 -98.18
C THR A 133 -138.21 -19.09 -96.91
N GLU A 134 -139.32 -18.74 -96.26
CA GLU A 134 -139.28 -17.95 -95.03
C GLU A 134 -138.71 -18.75 -93.83
N LEU A 135 -138.97 -20.06 -93.75
CA LEU A 135 -138.33 -20.94 -92.75
C LEU A 135 -136.82 -21.09 -92.97
N ALA A 136 -136.39 -21.22 -94.23
CA ALA A 136 -134.97 -21.28 -94.58
C ALA A 136 -134.25 -19.99 -94.15
N ASN A 137 -134.84 -18.81 -94.38
CA ASN A 137 -134.28 -17.53 -93.95
C ASN A 137 -134.11 -17.44 -92.43
N ASN A 138 -135.09 -17.92 -91.65
CA ASN A 138 -135.00 -17.92 -90.18
C ASN A 138 -133.89 -18.84 -89.66
N ILE A 139 -133.70 -20.02 -90.28
CA ILE A 139 -132.61 -20.94 -89.92
C ILE A 139 -131.25 -20.31 -90.23
N VAL A 140 -131.13 -19.62 -91.38
CA VAL A 140 -129.91 -18.88 -91.74
C VAL A 140 -129.60 -17.80 -90.71
N GLN A 141 -130.59 -17.00 -90.30
CA GLN A 141 -130.39 -15.97 -89.27
C GLN A 141 -129.96 -16.54 -87.91
N LEU A 142 -130.54 -17.67 -87.49
CA LEU A 142 -130.14 -18.36 -86.26
C LEU A 142 -128.70 -18.90 -86.36
N SER A 143 -128.34 -19.45 -87.52
CA SER A 143 -126.99 -19.94 -87.79
C SER A 143 -125.97 -18.79 -87.74
N GLU A 144 -126.28 -17.64 -88.34
CA GLU A 144 -125.41 -16.44 -88.31
C GLU A 144 -125.21 -15.92 -86.88
N GLN A 145 -126.25 -15.95 -86.04
CA GLN A 145 -126.13 -15.53 -84.64
C GLN A 145 -125.32 -16.51 -83.79
N ILE A 146 -125.49 -17.82 -83.98
CA ILE A 146 -124.66 -18.83 -83.32
C ILE A 146 -123.19 -18.68 -83.74
N GLU A 147 -122.93 -18.39 -85.02
CA GLU A 147 -121.58 -18.15 -85.54
C GLU A 147 -120.97 -16.89 -84.91
N LEU A 148 -121.75 -15.81 -84.76
CA LEU A 148 -121.30 -14.60 -84.06
C LEU A 148 -120.98 -14.87 -82.58
N MET A 149 -121.82 -15.63 -81.88
CA MET A 149 -121.57 -16.03 -80.49
C MET A 149 -120.32 -16.90 -80.34
N GLN A 150 -120.16 -17.89 -81.22
CA GLN A 150 -118.98 -18.76 -81.22
C GLN A 150 -117.71 -17.96 -81.46
N LYS A 151 -117.74 -16.99 -82.39
CA LYS A 151 -116.63 -16.06 -82.62
C LYS A 151 -116.27 -15.26 -81.37
N LYS A 152 -117.28 -14.75 -80.66
CA LYS A 152 -117.09 -13.93 -79.45
C LYS A 152 -116.60 -14.73 -78.24
N ILE A 153 -117.07 -15.96 -78.08
CA ILE A 153 -116.53 -16.91 -77.08
C ILE A 153 -115.07 -17.25 -77.43
N GLY A 154 -114.76 -17.42 -78.71
CA GLY A 154 -113.38 -17.57 -79.21
C GLY A 154 -112.48 -16.40 -78.81
N GLU A 155 -112.92 -15.16 -79.10
CA GLU A 155 -112.21 -13.93 -78.72
C GLU A 155 -111.96 -13.85 -77.20
N LEU A 156 -112.96 -14.17 -76.37
CA LEU A 156 -112.84 -14.14 -74.91
C LEU A 156 -111.87 -15.21 -74.38
N ASN A 157 -111.96 -16.44 -74.90
CA ASN A 157 -111.05 -17.53 -74.54
C ASN A 157 -109.60 -17.23 -74.94
N ALA A 158 -109.40 -16.60 -76.10
CA ALA A 158 -108.10 -16.14 -76.55
C ALA A 158 -107.52 -15.08 -75.59
N LYS A 159 -108.31 -14.06 -75.21
CA LYS A 159 -107.89 -13.05 -74.20
C LYS A 159 -107.57 -13.67 -72.84
N TYR A 160 -108.40 -14.59 -72.35
CA TYR A 160 -108.14 -15.28 -71.09
C TYR A 160 -106.83 -16.08 -71.11
N THR A 161 -106.55 -16.78 -72.21
CA THR A 161 -105.32 -17.55 -72.40
C THR A 161 -104.08 -16.65 -72.36
N LEU A 162 -104.13 -15.52 -73.07
CA LEU A 162 -103.06 -14.52 -73.06
C LEU A 162 -102.83 -13.89 -71.68
N LEU A 163 -103.89 -13.49 -70.99
CA LEU A 163 -103.79 -12.92 -69.64
C LEU A 163 -103.17 -13.92 -68.65
N LYS A 164 -103.54 -15.20 -68.75
CA LYS A 164 -102.95 -16.27 -67.94
C LYS A 164 -101.45 -16.41 -68.21
N GLN A 165 -101.04 -16.38 -69.48
CA GLN A 165 -99.63 -16.42 -69.86
C GLN A 165 -98.86 -15.18 -69.38
N ARG A 166 -99.46 -13.99 -69.46
CA ARG A 166 -98.87 -12.74 -68.94
C ARG A 166 -98.66 -12.80 -67.43
N LYS A 167 -99.64 -13.33 -66.68
CA LYS A 167 -99.51 -13.57 -65.23
C LYS A 167 -98.37 -14.54 -64.92
N ASP A 168 -98.27 -15.66 -65.64
CA ASP A 168 -97.20 -16.65 -65.45
C ASP A 168 -95.82 -16.05 -65.76
N THR A 169 -95.68 -15.28 -66.84
CA THR A 169 -94.42 -14.62 -67.21
C THR A 169 -94.02 -13.54 -66.21
N VAL A 170 -94.96 -12.75 -65.69
CA VAL A 170 -94.67 -11.77 -64.63
C VAL A 170 -94.29 -12.47 -63.32
N SER A 171 -95.01 -13.53 -62.93
CA SER A 171 -94.71 -14.33 -61.73
C SER A 171 -93.30 -14.93 -61.77
N THR A 172 -92.91 -15.53 -62.90
CA THR A 172 -91.56 -16.08 -63.08
C THR A 172 -90.47 -15.01 -63.07
N LYS A 173 -90.72 -13.84 -63.68
CA LYS A 173 -89.82 -12.67 -63.59
C LYS A 173 -89.67 -12.17 -62.16
N LEU A 174 -90.75 -12.13 -61.37
CA LEU A 174 -90.73 -11.74 -59.96
C LEU A 174 -89.90 -12.71 -59.11
N VAL A 175 -90.08 -14.02 -59.27
CA VAL A 175 -89.27 -15.04 -58.58
C VAL A 175 -87.79 -14.91 -58.92
N LYS A 176 -87.44 -14.73 -60.21
CA LYS A 176 -86.05 -14.49 -60.62
C LYS A 176 -85.47 -13.23 -59.99
N THR A 177 -86.25 -12.15 -59.95
CA THR A 177 -85.86 -10.87 -59.34
C THR A 177 -85.64 -11.02 -57.83
N ASN A 178 -86.53 -11.72 -57.13
CA ASN A 178 -86.38 -12.01 -55.70
C ASN A 178 -85.16 -12.88 -55.41
N ASN A 179 -84.90 -13.90 -56.24
CA ASN A 179 -83.69 -14.72 -56.09
C ASN A 179 -82.41 -13.90 -56.33
N SER A 180 -82.40 -13.02 -57.32
CA SER A 180 -81.29 -12.08 -57.55
C SER A 180 -81.12 -11.10 -56.40
N LYS A 181 -82.23 -10.57 -55.85
CA LYS A 181 -82.22 -9.71 -54.66
C LYS A 181 -81.64 -10.43 -53.45
N ALA A 182 -82.07 -11.66 -53.16
CA ALA A 182 -81.54 -12.46 -52.06
C ALA A 182 -80.04 -12.73 -52.20
N LYS A 183 -79.56 -13.04 -53.42
CA LYS A 183 -78.13 -13.18 -53.71
C LYS A 183 -77.35 -11.88 -53.50
N LEU A 184 -77.90 -10.74 -53.92
CA LEU A 184 -77.29 -9.43 -53.71
C LEU A 184 -77.25 -9.06 -52.23
N GLU A 185 -78.30 -9.32 -51.47
CA GLU A 185 -78.33 -9.09 -50.02
C GLU A 185 -77.31 -9.98 -49.30
N GLN A 186 -77.19 -11.25 -49.70
CA GLN A 186 -76.16 -12.15 -49.17
C GLN A 186 -74.75 -11.65 -49.50
N LEU A 187 -74.51 -11.22 -50.74
CA LEU A 187 -73.22 -10.65 -51.15
C LEU A 187 -72.92 -9.37 -50.38
N CYS A 188 -73.90 -8.49 -50.16
CA CYS A 188 -73.74 -7.28 -49.38
C CYS A 188 -73.39 -7.58 -47.91
N ARG A 189 -74.05 -8.57 -47.29
CA ARG A 189 -73.74 -8.99 -45.92
C ARG A 189 -72.34 -9.59 -45.82
N GLU A 190 -71.96 -10.42 -46.78
CA GLU A 190 -70.62 -11.02 -46.82
C GLU A 190 -69.55 -9.96 -47.07
N LEU A 191 -69.78 -9.01 -47.98
CA LEU A 191 -68.89 -7.87 -48.22
C LEU A 191 -68.77 -6.98 -46.98
N GLN A 192 -69.87 -6.69 -46.28
CA GLN A 192 -69.83 -5.94 -45.02
C GLN A 192 -69.05 -6.70 -43.93
N LYS A 193 -69.20 -8.02 -43.85
CA LYS A 193 -68.45 -8.87 -42.91
C LYS A 193 -66.96 -8.86 -43.25
N GLN A 194 -66.60 -8.99 -44.53
CA GLN A 194 -65.22 -8.92 -45.00
C GLN A 194 -64.61 -7.53 -44.76
N ASN A 195 -65.34 -6.44 -45.02
CA ASN A 195 -64.88 -5.09 -44.70
C ASN A 195 -64.63 -4.90 -43.20
N LYS A 196 -65.53 -5.38 -42.34
CA LYS A 196 -65.32 -5.36 -40.88
C LYS A 196 -64.06 -6.15 -40.49
N LEU A 197 -63.85 -7.32 -41.10
CA LEU A 197 -62.67 -8.15 -40.86
C LEU A 197 -61.39 -7.43 -41.32
N ILE A 198 -61.38 -6.84 -42.51
CA ILE A 198 -60.25 -6.07 -43.04
C ILE A 198 -59.93 -4.88 -42.13
N VAL A 199 -60.94 -4.14 -41.67
CA VAL A 199 -60.74 -3.01 -40.74
C VAL A 199 -60.17 -3.49 -39.40
N SER A 200 -60.71 -4.58 -38.83
CA SER A 200 -60.18 -5.13 -37.58
C SER A 200 -58.75 -5.66 -37.73
N GLU A 201 -58.45 -6.29 -38.87
CA GLU A 201 -57.12 -6.82 -39.15
C GLU A 201 -56.11 -5.71 -39.43
N SER A 202 -56.50 -4.66 -40.17
CA SER A 202 -55.67 -3.47 -40.41
C SER A 202 -55.34 -2.76 -39.09
N ARG A 203 -56.33 -2.66 -38.19
CA ARG A 203 -56.10 -2.10 -36.85
C ARG A 203 -55.15 -2.96 -36.03
N ARG A 204 -55.33 -4.29 -36.04
CA ARG A 204 -54.44 -5.24 -35.36
C ARG A 204 -53.01 -5.13 -35.88
N ILE A 205 -52.83 -5.04 -37.20
CA ILE A 205 -51.51 -4.88 -37.84
C ILE A 205 -50.88 -3.55 -37.42
N ALA A 206 -51.64 -2.45 -37.41
CA ALA A 206 -51.14 -1.14 -36.96
C ALA A 206 -50.70 -1.17 -35.50
N ASP A 207 -51.51 -1.75 -34.59
CA ASP A 207 -51.17 -1.89 -33.18
C ASP A 207 -49.90 -2.75 -32.98
N GLU A 208 -49.75 -3.84 -33.74
CA GLU A 208 -48.53 -4.68 -33.70
C GLU A 208 -47.29 -3.97 -34.26
N GLU A 209 -47.44 -3.16 -35.31
CA GLU A 209 -46.35 -2.36 -35.87
C GLU A 209 -45.90 -1.27 -34.90
N ASP A 210 -46.85 -0.59 -34.25
CA ASP A 210 -46.57 0.40 -33.20
C ASP A 210 -45.84 -0.24 -32.02
N GLN A 211 -46.27 -1.43 -31.59
CA GLN A 211 -45.61 -2.15 -30.50
C GLN A 211 -44.20 -2.62 -30.90
N LYS A 212 -43.99 -3.08 -32.14
CA LYS A 212 -42.64 -3.39 -32.67
C LYS A 212 -41.77 -2.14 -32.75
N SER A 213 -42.32 -1.02 -33.19
CA SER A 213 -41.63 0.28 -33.27
C SER A 213 -41.22 0.75 -31.88
N TYR A 214 -42.12 0.62 -30.89
CA TYR A 214 -41.85 0.94 -29.49
C TYR A 214 -40.71 0.09 -28.94
N VAL A 215 -40.78 -1.24 -29.08
CA VAL A 215 -39.71 -2.15 -28.60
C VAL A 215 -38.38 -1.85 -29.28
N ARG A 216 -38.37 -1.55 -30.59
CA ARG A 216 -37.15 -1.16 -31.32
C ARG A 216 -36.55 0.14 -30.76
N ARG A 217 -37.40 1.13 -30.47
CA ARG A 217 -36.96 2.42 -29.91
C ARG A 217 -36.44 2.24 -28.49
N ASP A 218 -37.12 1.47 -27.64
CA ASP A 218 -36.68 1.19 -26.27
C ASP A 218 -35.34 0.45 -26.26
N LEU A 219 -35.20 -0.60 -27.07
CA LEU A 219 -33.94 -1.33 -27.19
C LEU A 219 -32.79 -0.43 -27.69
N SER A 220 -33.07 0.45 -28.66
CA SER A 220 -32.09 1.43 -29.14
C SER A 220 -31.70 2.43 -28.04
N ALA A 221 -32.65 2.88 -27.23
CA ALA A 221 -32.40 3.76 -26.09
C ALA A 221 -31.56 3.06 -25.01
N GLN A 222 -31.84 1.79 -24.71
CA GLN A 222 -31.04 0.99 -23.79
C GLN A 222 -29.61 0.81 -24.29
N PHE A 223 -29.40 0.47 -25.57
CA PHE A 223 -28.05 0.38 -26.15
C PHE A 223 -27.31 1.70 -26.09
N LYS A 224 -27.98 2.80 -26.44
CA LYS A 224 -27.39 4.14 -26.35
C LYS A 224 -26.96 4.47 -24.92
N LYS A 225 -27.84 4.20 -23.94
CA LYS A 225 -27.54 4.38 -22.51
C LYS A 225 -26.35 3.54 -22.07
N THR A 226 -26.29 2.26 -22.45
CA THR A 226 -25.16 1.39 -22.10
C THR A 226 -23.85 1.89 -22.72
N ILE A 227 -23.88 2.38 -23.96
CA ILE A 227 -22.69 2.99 -24.60
C ILE A 227 -22.25 4.23 -23.83
N GLU A 228 -23.18 5.11 -23.46
CA GLU A 228 -22.88 6.32 -22.66
C GLU A 228 -22.30 5.95 -21.29
N GLU A 229 -22.84 4.93 -20.61
CA GLU A 229 -22.32 4.44 -19.33
C GLU A 229 -20.91 3.84 -19.46
N VAL A 230 -20.63 3.10 -20.54
CA VAL A 230 -19.30 2.54 -20.81
C VAL A 230 -18.31 3.66 -21.12
N SER A 231 -18.68 4.63 -21.97
CA SER A 231 -17.86 5.81 -22.25
C SER A 231 -17.54 6.60 -20.99
N ALA A 232 -18.55 6.88 -20.15
CA ALA A 232 -18.35 7.58 -18.88
C ALA A 232 -17.42 6.81 -17.93
N LYS A 233 -17.51 5.47 -17.88
CA LYS A 233 -16.58 4.65 -17.10
C LYS A 233 -15.16 4.69 -17.65
N MET A 234 -14.98 4.67 -18.98
CA MET A 234 -13.65 4.81 -19.59
C MET A 234 -13.04 6.17 -19.30
N ASP A 235 -13.83 7.25 -19.40
CA ASP A 235 -13.37 8.60 -19.09
C ASP A 235 -13.00 8.75 -17.60
N MET A 236 -13.82 8.20 -16.71
CA MET A 236 -13.55 8.19 -15.26
C MET A 236 -12.27 7.40 -14.95
N GLN A 237 -12.08 6.21 -15.55
CA GLN A 237 -10.83 5.45 -15.40
C GLN A 237 -9.62 6.20 -15.93
N GLY A 238 -9.77 6.93 -17.04
CA GLY A 238 -8.72 7.81 -17.57
C GLY A 238 -8.37 8.94 -16.59
N GLN A 239 -9.38 9.57 -15.98
CA GLN A 239 -9.18 10.60 -14.96
C GLN A 239 -8.51 10.04 -13.70
N ASP A 240 -8.94 8.88 -13.21
CA ASP A 240 -8.34 8.20 -12.06
C ASP A 240 -6.88 7.83 -12.33
N TYR A 241 -6.57 7.33 -13.53
CA TYR A 241 -5.20 7.05 -13.95
C TYR A 241 -4.33 8.31 -13.96
N VAL A 242 -4.82 9.41 -14.55
CA VAL A 242 -4.11 10.70 -14.54
C VAL A 242 -3.94 11.23 -13.11
N SER A 243 -4.95 11.09 -12.25
CA SER A 243 -4.87 11.50 -10.85
C SER A 243 -3.83 10.68 -10.08
N SER A 244 -3.78 9.37 -10.32
CA SER A 244 -2.80 8.47 -9.71
C SER A 244 -1.36 8.78 -10.17
N LEU A 245 -1.17 9.14 -11.44
CA LEU A 245 0.12 9.60 -11.95
C LEU A 245 0.58 10.91 -11.28
N LYS A 246 -0.33 11.88 -11.11
CA LYS A 246 -0.04 13.14 -10.40
C LYS A 246 0.32 12.89 -8.94
N GLU A 247 -0.40 12.01 -8.25
CA GLU A 247 -0.08 11.63 -6.88
C GLU A 247 1.30 10.98 -6.79
N ASN A 248 1.63 10.09 -7.74
CA ASN A 248 2.94 9.46 -7.82
C ASN A 248 4.06 10.50 -8.01
N GLU A 249 3.86 11.46 -8.91
CA GLU A 249 4.80 12.57 -9.13
C GLU A 249 5.02 13.40 -7.85
N ILE A 250 3.94 13.75 -7.14
CA ILE A 250 4.01 14.47 -5.86
C ILE A 250 4.78 13.65 -4.81
N LEU A 251 4.52 12.35 -4.73
CA LEU A 251 5.24 11.46 -3.80
C LEU A 251 6.73 11.36 -4.15
N GLN A 252 7.06 11.27 -5.44
CA GLN A 252 8.45 11.28 -5.91
C GLN A 252 9.15 12.59 -5.54
N GLN A 253 8.50 13.74 -5.73
CA GLN A 253 9.04 15.05 -5.35
C GLN A 253 9.27 15.15 -3.83
N LYS A 254 8.33 14.66 -3.02
CA LYS A 254 8.49 14.60 -1.56
C LYS A 254 9.66 13.70 -1.14
N LEU A 255 9.81 12.54 -1.78
CA LEU A 255 10.91 11.63 -1.50
C LEU A 255 12.27 12.27 -1.85
N ASN A 256 12.37 12.94 -3.00
CA ASN A 256 13.57 13.68 -3.39
C ASN A 256 13.89 14.80 -2.38
N THR A 257 12.88 15.56 -1.94
CA THR A 257 13.07 16.60 -0.93
C THR A 257 13.58 16.01 0.39
N PHE A 258 13.05 14.85 0.82
CA PHE A 258 13.57 14.18 2.00
C PHE A 258 15.01 13.71 1.81
N LEU A 259 15.34 13.10 0.67
CA LEU A 259 16.72 12.69 0.37
C LEU A 259 17.69 13.88 0.42
N GLU A 260 17.34 15.01 -0.19
CA GLU A 260 18.14 16.24 -0.14
C GLU A 260 18.34 16.74 1.30
N GLN A 261 17.28 16.73 2.13
CA GLN A 261 17.38 17.08 3.54
C GLN A 261 18.27 16.11 4.33
N TYR A 262 18.18 14.81 4.06
CA TYR A 262 19.02 13.79 4.69
C TYR A 262 20.50 13.98 4.31
N THR A 263 20.80 14.18 3.02
CA THR A 263 22.16 14.45 2.55
C THR A 263 22.72 15.73 3.17
N ALA A 264 21.96 16.83 3.18
CA ALA A 264 22.39 18.07 3.82
C ALA A 264 22.66 17.91 5.33
N ARG A 265 21.85 17.09 6.02
CA ARG A 265 22.04 16.78 7.44
C ARG A 265 23.28 15.92 7.68
N GLU A 266 23.52 14.93 6.84
CA GLU A 266 24.71 14.08 6.89
C GLU A 266 25.98 14.91 6.69
N GLU A 267 26.03 15.74 5.65
CA GLU A 267 27.15 16.66 5.43
C GLU A 267 27.35 17.65 6.59
N HIS A 268 26.28 18.09 7.26
CA HIS A 268 26.40 18.94 8.44
C HIS A 268 27.07 18.19 9.61
N PHE A 269 26.70 16.92 9.82
CA PHE A 269 27.32 16.10 10.86
C PHE A 269 28.76 15.74 10.54
N ASP A 270 29.10 15.46 9.28
CA ASP A 270 30.49 15.22 8.85
C ASP A 270 31.36 16.44 9.14
N ARG A 271 30.92 17.65 8.75
CA ARG A 271 31.64 18.90 9.08
C ARG A 271 31.77 19.11 10.59
N GLN A 272 30.76 18.75 11.37
CA GLN A 272 30.82 18.86 12.84
C GLN A 272 31.81 17.87 13.43
N LEU A 273 31.88 16.65 12.89
CA LEU A 273 32.84 15.63 13.30
C LEU A 273 34.26 16.07 12.98
N GLU A 274 34.52 16.55 11.76
CA GLU A 274 35.81 17.12 11.36
C GLU A 274 36.25 18.27 12.28
N ALA A 275 35.35 19.17 12.64
CA ALA A 275 35.65 20.25 13.57
C ALA A 275 36.00 19.75 14.98
N LYS A 276 35.37 18.67 15.45
CA LYS A 276 35.69 18.03 16.73
C LYS A 276 37.03 17.32 16.68
N ASP A 277 37.33 16.60 15.59
CA ASP A 277 38.61 15.94 15.39
C ASP A 277 39.77 16.94 15.38
N LEU A 278 39.62 18.07 14.67
CA LEU A 278 40.59 19.16 14.70
C LEU A 278 40.77 19.75 16.11
N SER A 279 39.68 19.89 16.87
CA SER A 279 39.75 20.36 18.26
C SER A 279 40.48 19.37 19.17
N VAL A 280 40.29 18.06 18.97
CA VAL A 280 41.00 17.01 19.71
C VAL A 280 42.48 17.03 19.35
N GLN A 281 42.83 17.05 18.06
CA GLN A 281 44.22 17.14 17.60
C GLN A 281 44.94 18.37 18.17
N LEU A 282 44.27 19.52 18.22
CA LEU A 282 44.82 20.74 18.82
C LEU A 282 45.06 20.59 20.34
N ALA A 283 44.13 19.94 21.06
CA ALA A 283 44.30 19.68 22.49
C ALA A 283 45.45 18.68 22.76
N GLU A 284 45.55 17.62 21.95
CA GLU A 284 46.64 16.64 22.02
C GLU A 284 48.00 17.28 21.76
N ALA A 285 48.12 18.12 20.72
CA ALA A 285 49.35 18.84 20.42
C ALA A 285 49.78 19.76 21.56
N LYS A 286 48.82 20.48 22.19
CA LYS A 286 49.09 21.32 23.37
C LYS A 286 49.54 20.48 24.56
N LEU A 287 48.90 19.34 24.81
CA LEU A 287 49.28 18.42 25.89
C LEU A 287 50.69 17.86 25.66
N GLN A 288 51.01 17.41 24.45
CA GLN A 288 52.35 16.93 24.09
C GLN A 288 53.42 17.99 24.30
N HIS A 289 53.16 19.23 23.87
CA HIS A 289 54.06 20.36 24.10
C HIS A 289 54.29 20.60 25.61
N GLN A 290 53.23 20.58 26.42
CA GLN A 290 53.34 20.76 27.87
C GLN A 290 54.12 19.63 28.55
N ILE A 291 53.93 18.38 28.12
CA ILE A 291 54.70 17.21 28.60
C ILE A 291 56.19 17.40 28.28
N GLN A 292 56.54 17.83 27.07
CA GLN A 292 57.93 18.06 26.69
C GLN A 292 58.57 19.19 27.51
N LEU A 293 57.85 20.30 27.71
CA LEU A 293 58.33 21.42 28.52
C LEU A 293 58.58 20.98 29.97
N THR A 294 57.60 20.31 30.57
CA THR A 294 57.70 19.78 31.94
C THR A 294 58.83 18.76 32.07
N SER A 295 59.04 17.90 31.08
CA SER A 295 60.15 16.95 31.04
C SER A 295 61.52 17.66 30.98
N CYS A 296 61.64 18.72 30.18
CA CYS A 296 62.85 19.53 30.10
C CYS A 296 63.15 20.24 31.43
N GLU A 297 62.14 20.84 32.04
CA GLU A 297 62.25 21.50 33.35
C GLU A 297 62.61 20.51 34.45
N SER A 298 61.95 19.34 34.50
CA SER A 298 62.26 18.27 35.45
C SER A 298 63.72 17.82 35.33
N LYS A 299 64.25 17.66 34.10
CA LYS A 299 65.67 17.35 33.88
C LYS A 299 66.59 18.46 34.41
N LYS A 300 66.25 19.74 34.17
CA LYS A 300 67.03 20.88 34.70
C LYS A 300 67.02 20.93 36.22
N VAL A 301 65.86 20.73 36.84
CA VAL A 301 65.71 20.68 38.30
C VAL A 301 66.54 19.53 38.87
N LYS A 302 66.45 18.34 38.27
CA LYS A 302 67.25 17.17 38.69
C LYS A 302 68.75 17.46 38.66
N ILE A 303 69.27 17.97 37.54
CA ILE A 303 70.70 18.32 37.41
C ILE A 303 71.12 19.38 38.45
N THR A 304 70.26 20.36 38.71
CA THR A 304 70.54 21.42 39.67
C THR A 304 70.56 20.89 41.10
N LEU A 305 69.63 19.99 41.42
CA LEU A 305 69.55 19.31 42.72
C LEU A 305 70.78 18.42 42.95
N ASP A 306 71.15 17.59 41.96
CA ASP A 306 72.33 16.73 42.03
C ASP A 306 73.59 17.56 42.29
N LYS A 307 73.76 18.69 41.59
CA LYS A 307 74.88 19.63 41.83
C LYS A 307 74.85 20.25 43.22
N ALA A 308 73.67 20.63 43.72
CA ALA A 308 73.54 21.20 45.07
C ALA A 308 73.90 20.18 46.15
N GLN A 309 73.52 18.91 45.96
CA GLN A 309 73.93 17.81 46.84
C GLN A 309 75.45 17.61 46.82
N GLU A 310 76.07 17.56 45.64
CA GLU A 310 77.52 17.45 45.53
C GLU A 310 78.26 18.62 46.22
N PHE A 311 77.76 19.86 46.12
CA PHE A 311 78.33 21.00 46.83
C PHE A 311 78.20 20.85 48.35
N SER A 312 77.03 20.42 48.83
CA SER A 312 76.78 20.20 50.26
C SER A 312 77.67 19.09 50.83
N GLU A 313 77.85 17.98 50.12
CA GLU A 313 78.76 16.91 50.52
C GLU A 313 80.21 17.38 50.59
N ARG A 314 80.66 18.17 49.59
CA ARG A 314 82.00 18.79 49.61
C ARG A 314 82.16 19.75 50.78
N GLU A 315 81.15 20.55 51.10
CA GLU A 315 81.16 21.47 52.24
C GLU A 315 81.30 20.72 53.57
N ILE A 316 80.49 19.68 53.78
CA ILE A 316 80.58 18.81 54.97
C ILE A 316 81.98 18.19 55.09
N HIS A 317 82.55 17.72 53.99
CA HIS A 317 83.90 17.16 53.97
C HIS A 317 84.96 18.18 54.37
N LEU A 318 84.92 19.39 53.79
CA LEU A 318 85.84 20.47 54.13
C LEU A 318 85.68 20.92 55.58
N GLN A 319 84.46 20.99 56.10
CA GLN A 319 84.19 21.33 57.49
C GLN A 319 84.75 20.26 58.45
N SER A 320 84.62 18.98 58.10
CA SER A 320 85.23 17.87 58.84
C SER A 320 86.77 17.98 58.84
N GLN A 321 87.37 18.32 57.70
CA GLN A 321 88.81 18.55 57.58
C GLN A 321 89.27 19.74 58.44
N LEU A 322 88.54 20.86 58.42
CA LEU A 322 88.81 22.03 59.24
C LEU A 322 88.74 21.69 60.73
N ASN A 323 87.72 20.94 61.16
CA ASN A 323 87.58 20.47 62.53
C ASN A 323 88.76 19.57 62.94
N SER A 324 89.21 18.68 62.05
CA SER A 324 90.41 17.86 62.27
C SER A 324 91.66 18.72 62.47
N TYR A 325 91.87 19.75 61.64
CA TYR A 325 92.98 20.68 61.82
C TYR A 325 92.86 21.50 63.11
N SER A 326 91.66 21.95 63.48
CA SER A 326 91.41 22.63 64.76
C SER A 326 91.83 21.75 65.94
N LYS A 327 91.40 20.48 65.97
CA LYS A 327 91.78 19.53 67.02
C LYS A 327 93.29 19.30 67.07
N LYS A 328 93.96 19.21 65.92
CA LYS A 328 95.43 19.11 65.86
C LYS A 328 96.11 20.36 66.41
N PHE A 329 95.56 21.54 66.12
CA PHE A 329 96.06 22.81 66.64
C PHE A 329 95.90 22.89 68.16
N ASP A 330 94.75 22.47 68.70
CA ASP A 330 94.52 22.40 70.15
C ASP A 330 95.57 21.52 70.85
N VAL A 331 95.90 20.36 70.27
CA VAL A 331 96.95 19.46 70.79
C VAL A 331 98.33 20.12 70.74
N VAL A 332 98.67 20.83 69.67
CA VAL A 332 99.94 21.58 69.57
C VAL A 332 99.98 22.70 70.61
N GLN A 333 98.89 23.45 70.76
CA GLN A 333 98.78 24.52 71.74
C GLN A 333 98.88 23.98 73.18
N GLU A 334 98.23 22.86 73.48
CA GLU A 334 98.33 22.19 74.79
C GLU A 334 99.78 21.71 75.04
N THR A 335 100.42 21.09 74.04
CA THR A 335 101.80 20.63 74.12
C THR A 335 102.77 21.81 74.32
N LEU A 336 102.57 22.91 73.61
CA LEU A 336 103.36 24.13 73.76
C LEU A 336 103.16 24.74 75.15
N THR A 337 101.94 24.74 75.67
CA THR A 337 101.63 25.22 77.02
C THR A 337 102.32 24.37 78.08
N LYS A 338 102.23 23.03 77.97
CA LYS A 338 102.95 22.09 78.84
C LYS A 338 104.46 22.27 78.75
N SER A 339 104.99 22.47 77.55
CA SER A 339 106.41 22.73 77.32
C SER A 339 106.86 24.04 77.98
N ASN A 340 106.10 25.13 77.85
CA ASN A 340 106.36 26.39 78.54
C ASN A 340 106.30 26.26 80.06
N GLN A 341 105.34 25.49 80.59
CA GLN A 341 105.28 25.18 82.03
C GLN A 341 106.53 24.42 82.49
N MET A 342 106.95 23.40 81.74
CA MET A 342 108.18 22.64 82.00
C MET A 342 109.44 23.52 81.95
N PHE A 343 109.54 24.44 80.98
CA PHE A 343 110.65 25.40 80.94
C PHE A 343 110.65 26.33 82.14
N THR A 344 109.47 26.77 82.59
CA THR A 344 109.33 27.62 83.78
C THR A 344 109.75 26.86 85.04
N SER A 345 109.28 25.61 85.22
CA SER A 345 109.66 24.78 86.37
C SER A 345 111.15 24.45 86.36
N PHE A 346 111.72 24.08 85.21
CA PHE A 346 113.17 23.85 85.10
C PHE A 346 113.97 25.10 85.45
N ARG A 347 113.51 26.29 85.03
CA ARG A 347 114.15 27.55 85.40
C ARG A 347 114.07 27.80 86.90
N GLU A 348 112.94 27.51 87.53
CA GLU A 348 112.78 27.59 88.99
C GLU A 348 113.69 26.59 89.73
N GLU A 349 113.75 25.34 89.28
CA GLU A 349 114.64 24.32 89.86
C GLU A 349 116.11 24.69 89.66
N MET A 350 116.50 25.17 88.49
CA MET A 350 117.87 25.65 88.23
C MET A 350 118.22 26.83 89.15
N ASN A 351 117.28 27.76 89.39
CA ASN A 351 117.47 28.84 90.35
C ASN A 351 117.58 28.33 91.80
N LYS A 352 116.79 27.32 92.19
CA LYS A 352 116.90 26.65 93.50
C LYS A 352 118.27 25.97 93.63
N MET A 353 118.68 25.21 92.62
CA MET A 353 119.95 24.52 92.57
C MET A 353 121.12 25.52 92.65
N ALA A 354 121.07 26.62 91.91
CA ALA A 354 122.08 27.68 91.99
C ALA A 354 122.14 28.31 93.40
N LYS A 355 120.99 28.51 94.06
CA LYS A 355 120.95 28.98 95.46
C LYS A 355 121.56 27.95 96.42
N THR A 356 121.25 26.66 96.26
CA THR A 356 121.84 25.60 97.10
C THR A 356 123.34 25.46 96.87
N THR A 357 123.81 25.54 95.62
CA THR A 357 125.25 25.55 95.29
C THR A 357 125.95 26.71 95.98
N LYS A 358 125.41 27.94 95.90
CA LYS A 358 125.97 29.09 96.63
C LYS A 358 125.98 28.91 98.16
N LYS A 359 124.98 28.23 98.72
CA LYS A 359 124.93 27.94 100.16
C LYS A 359 126.02 26.93 100.54
N LEU A 360 126.16 25.85 99.79
CA LEU A 360 127.20 24.84 99.98
C LEU A 360 128.60 25.41 99.79
N GLU A 361 128.81 26.31 98.82
CA GLU A 361 130.08 27.03 98.65
C GLU A 361 130.43 27.86 99.89
N LYS A 362 129.45 28.60 100.46
CA LYS A 362 129.66 29.34 101.72
C LYS A 362 129.99 28.42 102.89
N GLU A 363 129.29 27.29 103.01
CA GLU A 363 129.57 26.28 104.03
C GLU A 363 130.96 25.65 103.84
N ASN A 364 131.38 25.38 102.60
CA ASN A 364 132.70 24.84 102.28
C ASN A 364 133.82 25.83 102.65
N VAL A 365 133.65 27.12 102.32
CA VAL A 365 134.57 28.19 102.73
C VAL A 365 134.64 28.30 104.24
N ALA A 366 133.50 28.24 104.93
CA ALA A 366 133.45 28.25 106.39
C ALA A 366 134.17 27.06 107.02
N LEU A 367 133.99 25.85 106.46
CA LEU A 367 134.70 24.64 106.90
C LEU A 367 136.20 24.76 106.65
N ARG A 368 136.63 25.25 105.48
CA ARG A 368 138.05 25.52 105.20
C ARG A 368 138.65 26.52 106.20
N LYS A 369 137.91 27.59 106.52
CA LYS A 369 138.32 28.55 107.55
C LYS A 369 138.47 27.89 108.92
N LYS A 370 137.50 27.05 109.31
CA LYS A 370 137.53 26.31 110.58
C LYS A 370 138.68 25.31 110.66
N CYS A 371 139.01 24.62 109.56
CA CYS A 371 140.20 23.78 109.47
C CYS A 371 141.48 24.61 109.66
N ALA A 372 141.62 25.76 108.98
CA ALA A 372 142.78 26.63 109.14
C ALA A 372 142.93 27.16 110.57
N GLU A 373 141.83 27.49 111.25
CA GLU A 373 141.83 27.87 112.66
C GLU A 373 142.29 26.72 113.58
N TYR A 374 141.83 25.49 113.30
CA TYR A 374 142.25 24.29 114.04
C TYR A 374 143.74 23.99 113.83
N ASP A 375 144.23 24.06 112.60
CA ASP A 375 145.65 23.86 112.26
C ASP A 375 146.53 24.92 112.94
N SER A 376 146.10 26.19 112.93
CA SER A 376 146.78 27.27 113.65
C SER A 376 146.83 27.04 115.16
N GLY A 377 145.73 26.56 115.76
CA GLY A 377 145.67 26.22 117.18
C GLY A 377 146.58 25.03 117.53
N ALA A 378 146.61 24.01 116.68
CA ALA A 378 147.49 22.86 116.84
C ALA A 378 148.98 23.27 116.80
N ILE A 379 149.36 24.15 115.86
CA ILE A 379 150.73 24.67 115.76
C ILE A 379 151.14 25.45 117.02
N ALA A 380 150.26 26.31 117.55
CA ALA A 380 150.53 27.07 118.77
C ALA A 380 150.78 26.15 119.99
N THR A 381 149.97 25.09 120.12
CA THR A 381 150.09 24.12 121.23
C THR A 381 151.39 23.30 121.13
N ILE A 382 151.85 22.98 119.91
CA ILE A 382 153.13 22.31 119.68
C ILE A 382 154.29 23.21 120.09
N HIS A 383 154.25 24.50 119.73
CA HIS A 383 155.30 25.47 120.07
C HIS A 383 155.47 25.62 121.59
N GLU A 384 154.37 25.70 122.34
CA GLU A 384 154.37 25.85 123.80
C GLU A 384 155.01 24.65 124.53
N LYS A 385 154.79 23.43 124.02
CA LYS A 385 155.42 22.21 124.55
C LYS A 385 156.93 22.14 124.30
N VAL A 386 157.40 22.65 123.17
CA VAL A 386 158.84 22.68 122.84
C VAL A 386 159.57 23.62 123.81
N THR A 387 159.04 24.81 124.07
CA THR A 387 159.63 25.77 125.01
C THR A 387 159.72 25.24 126.45
N ALA A 388 158.69 24.53 126.93
CA ALA A 388 158.71 23.92 128.26
C ALA A 388 159.78 22.82 128.41
N ALA A 389 160.05 22.06 127.35
CA ALA A 389 161.08 21.02 127.35
C ALA A 389 162.51 21.60 127.46
N GLU A 390 162.78 22.74 126.81
CA GLU A 390 164.08 23.42 126.86
C GLU A 390 164.44 23.98 128.24
N GLU A 391 163.44 24.50 128.98
CA GLU A 391 163.65 25.00 130.35
C GLU A 391 163.96 23.88 131.35
N THR A 392 163.33 22.72 131.16
CA THR A 392 163.52 21.53 132.01
C THR A 392 164.96 21.00 131.90
N LEU A 393 165.54 21.03 130.69
CA LEU A 393 166.92 20.61 130.43
C LEU A 393 167.95 21.50 131.15
N LYS A 394 167.76 22.82 131.13
CA LYS A 394 168.65 23.79 131.79
C LYS A 394 168.68 23.65 133.30
N LEU A 395 167.55 23.29 133.92
CA LEU A 395 167.46 23.02 135.36
C LEU A 395 168.19 21.73 135.73
N GLN A 396 168.11 20.70 134.89
CA GLN A 396 168.76 19.41 135.10
C GLN A 396 170.29 19.51 135.13
N GLU A 397 170.88 20.35 134.28
CA GLU A 397 172.33 20.59 134.26
C GLU A 397 172.85 21.30 135.52
N LYS A 398 172.05 22.21 136.10
CA LYS A 398 172.41 22.92 137.33
C LYS A 398 172.44 22.00 138.55
N VAL A 399 171.51 21.04 138.61
CA VAL A 399 171.45 20.02 139.67
C VAL A 399 172.70 19.13 139.65
N LYS A 400 173.11 18.65 138.47
CA LYS A 400 174.32 17.80 138.33
C LYS A 400 175.60 18.48 138.83
N LYS A 401 175.75 19.79 138.62
CA LYS A 401 176.91 20.56 139.11
C LYS A 401 176.94 20.69 140.64
N LEU A 402 175.78 20.85 141.27
CA LEU A 402 175.65 20.95 142.73
C LEU A 402 175.91 19.60 143.42
N GLU A 403 175.45 18.50 142.82
CA GLU A 403 175.68 17.14 143.35
C GLU A 403 177.16 16.74 143.34
N SER A 404 177.94 17.17 142.35
CA SER A 404 179.38 16.92 142.29
C SER A 404 180.15 17.66 143.40
N LEU A 405 179.71 18.87 143.76
CA LEU A 405 180.36 19.69 144.77
C LEU A 405 180.14 19.14 146.19
N CYS A 406 178.94 18.61 146.47
CA CYS A 406 178.62 17.98 147.75
C CYS A 406 179.43 16.69 147.99
N ARG A 407 179.71 15.88 146.95
CA ARG A 407 180.52 14.66 147.11
C ARG A 407 182.00 14.96 147.39
N HIS A 408 182.56 16.04 146.84
CA HIS A 408 183.94 16.43 147.09
C HIS A 408 184.14 16.91 148.55
N LEU A 409 183.20 17.72 149.06
CA LEU A 409 183.25 18.25 150.43
C LEU A 409 182.97 17.18 151.51
N GLN A 410 182.29 16.08 151.16
CA GLN A 410 182.07 14.95 152.08
C GLN A 410 183.30 14.02 152.21
N ALA A 411 184.12 13.91 151.17
CA ALA A 411 185.34 13.10 151.22
C ALA A 411 186.41 13.72 152.11
N GLU A 412 186.51 15.05 152.16
CA GLU A 412 187.53 15.77 152.93
C GLU A 412 187.28 15.73 154.45
N ARG A 413 186.03 15.51 154.87
CA ARG A 413 185.64 15.53 156.30
C ARG A 413 185.88 14.20 157.03
N ASN A 414 185.96 13.07 156.31
CA ASN A 414 185.98 11.75 156.94
C ASN A 414 187.37 11.14 157.16
N SER A 415 188.47 11.74 156.70
CA SER A 415 189.81 11.20 156.98
C SER A 415 190.63 11.99 158.02
N ASN A 416 190.03 13.01 158.66
CA ASN A 416 190.68 13.80 159.73
C ASN A 416 190.23 13.41 161.16
N ARG A 417 189.71 12.18 161.38
CA ARG A 417 189.44 11.66 162.72
C ARG A 417 189.86 10.19 162.80
N GLN A 418 190.80 9.93 163.73
CA GLN A 418 191.46 8.68 164.12
C GLN A 418 192.80 8.43 163.41
N THR A 419 194.01 8.66 163.95
CA THR A 419 194.56 8.87 165.33
C THR A 419 193.62 8.85 166.52
#